data_AF-A0A316WZM6-F1
#
_entry.id   AF-A0A316WZM6-F1
#
_cell.length_a   1.000
_cell.length_b   1.000
_cell.length_c   1.000
_cell.angle_alpha   90.00
_cell.angle_beta   90.00
_cell.angle_gamma   90.00
#
_symmetry.space_group_name_H-M   'P 1'
#
loop_
_entity.id
_entity.type
_entity.pdbx_description
1 polymer ?
#
loop_
_entity_poly.entity_id
_entity_poly.type
_entity_poly.pdbx_seq_one_letter_code
_entity_poly.pdbx_strand_id
1 'polypeptide(L)'
;MEIENILQSAWLIPAVVIIGSLLFYKLILRVFFGLVIIPEDKIGLVTKKFVLIGKQELPEGRIIATNGEAGFQAQTLAPGIYFWKWIWQYSIHFQPFTIIPTGKIGLILARDGRELETGRILARKVECDSFQDAEAFLKTGGRKGRQTAVIAPGSYRINTLLFEVSLTDMTQIPDNAVGVITTLEGKPLEEGKIAGKIVEEHNKFQDVDSFLNNGGYKGLQEQVILAGSYFLNPWFVILEMVKMTEIPIGSVGVVISYVGNEGKDLSGIEFKHGNIVEKGCKGVWGEALGPGKYPVNPYIMKTELVPTTNLVLNWASARSESHQLDKNLSTITVRSKDGFPFNLDVSQIIHIPSNEAPKVIARFGNMMNLVGQVLEPTIGNYFRNSAQDSDVIAFLGSRKERQQSAREHISNVLEQYNVSAVDTLIGDIVPPETLMKTLTDRKIAEEQKTTFEVQKLAQETRQSLEKETAVADIQKEIVTADQGVLIAERVAAAAVKKANGEAEKTRLLAKANAEQISLIGNAEAEKILAIGKSNAEAYKLSVDAMGEDNFTQLKVMESIANQNVKIMPDILIGGGDSANGGISGLLGLKLLEQIDAKKPVKKVEKRNFDDTTQD
;
A
#
# COMPACT_ATOMS: atom_id res chain seq x y z
N MET A 1 -95.57 65.38 -80.06
CA MET A 1 -94.10 65.37 -79.95
C MET A 1 -93.66 65.17 -78.49
N GLU A 2 -94.34 64.29 -77.73
CA GLU A 2 -93.99 64.00 -76.31
C GLU A 2 -94.02 62.50 -75.97
N ILE A 3 -94.52 61.64 -76.87
CA ILE A 3 -94.60 60.19 -76.65
C ILE A 3 -93.31 59.47 -77.12
N GLU A 4 -92.54 60.05 -78.05
CA GLU A 4 -91.27 59.46 -78.54
C GLU A 4 -90.12 59.53 -77.51
N ASN A 5 -90.11 60.55 -76.64
CA ASN A 5 -89.07 60.68 -75.60
C ASN A 5 -89.23 59.68 -74.44
N ILE A 6 -90.46 59.21 -74.17
CA ILE A 6 -90.70 58.19 -73.14
C ILE A 6 -90.21 56.82 -73.63
N LEU A 7 -90.38 56.51 -74.93
CA LEU A 7 -89.91 55.24 -75.51
C LEU A 7 -88.38 55.16 -75.65
N GLN A 8 -87.69 56.28 -75.88
CA GLN A 8 -86.22 56.30 -75.93
C GLN A 8 -85.57 56.18 -74.54
N SER A 9 -86.24 56.64 -73.48
CA SER A 9 -85.75 56.47 -72.09
C SER A 9 -86.06 55.09 -71.49
N ALA A 10 -86.96 54.32 -72.11
CA ALA A 10 -87.35 52.98 -71.65
C ALA A 10 -86.23 51.93 -71.80
N TRP A 11 -85.23 52.14 -72.66
CA TRP A 11 -84.01 51.31 -72.74
C TRP A 11 -82.92 51.72 -71.75
N LEU A 12 -82.96 52.96 -71.22
CA LEU A 12 -82.02 53.41 -70.20
C LEU A 12 -82.32 52.75 -68.84
N ILE A 13 -83.57 52.46 -68.52
CA ILE A 13 -83.97 51.79 -67.28
C ILE A 13 -83.38 50.36 -67.17
N PRO A 14 -83.54 49.45 -68.16
CA PRO A 14 -82.89 48.15 -68.12
C PRO A 14 -81.36 48.27 -68.20
N ALA A 15 -80.80 49.23 -68.94
CA ALA A 15 -79.36 49.45 -68.97
C ALA A 15 -78.80 49.89 -67.59
N VAL A 16 -79.48 50.79 -66.89
CA VAL A 16 -79.12 51.22 -65.52
C VAL A 16 -79.31 50.09 -64.51
N VAL A 17 -80.35 49.26 -64.66
CA VAL A 17 -80.55 48.06 -63.84
C VAL A 17 -79.47 47.01 -64.12
N ILE A 18 -79.05 46.82 -65.37
CA ILE A 18 -77.97 45.89 -65.74
C ILE A 18 -76.62 46.40 -65.22
N ILE A 19 -76.32 47.68 -65.38
CA ILE A 19 -75.09 48.31 -64.86
C ILE A 19 -75.09 48.29 -63.34
N GLY A 20 -76.22 48.59 -62.68
CA GLY A 20 -76.38 48.50 -61.24
C GLY A 20 -76.26 47.06 -60.74
N SER A 21 -76.80 46.09 -61.47
CA SER A 21 -76.67 44.66 -61.16
C SER A 21 -75.23 44.17 -61.34
N LEU A 22 -74.52 44.67 -62.35
CA LEU A 22 -73.08 44.41 -62.56
C LEU A 22 -72.20 45.09 -61.51
N LEU A 23 -72.56 46.28 -61.02
CA LEU A 23 -71.84 46.99 -59.95
C LEU A 23 -72.06 46.33 -58.59
N PHE A 24 -73.28 45.92 -58.29
CA PHE A 24 -73.67 45.29 -57.03
C PHE A 24 -73.74 43.76 -57.12
N TYR A 25 -73.18 43.13 -58.16
CA TYR A 25 -73.28 41.69 -58.38
C TYR A 25 -72.82 40.86 -57.17
N LYS A 26 -71.76 41.29 -56.46
CA LYS A 26 -71.32 40.64 -55.22
C LYS A 26 -72.36 40.73 -54.11
N LEU A 27 -73.05 41.86 -53.99
CA LEU A 27 -74.10 42.07 -52.99
C LEU A 27 -75.37 41.30 -53.36
N ILE A 28 -75.74 41.30 -54.64
CA ILE A 28 -76.90 40.57 -55.18
C ILE A 28 -76.69 39.05 -55.06
N LEU A 29 -75.51 38.53 -55.45
CA LEU A 29 -75.17 37.11 -55.30
C LEU A 29 -75.15 36.68 -53.83
N ARG A 30 -74.70 37.54 -52.92
CA ARG A 30 -74.67 37.24 -51.49
C ARG A 30 -76.05 37.31 -50.83
N VAL A 31 -76.91 38.25 -51.24
CA VAL A 31 -78.25 38.46 -50.65
C VAL A 31 -79.30 37.52 -51.26
N PHE A 32 -79.34 37.37 -52.58
CA PHE A 32 -80.34 36.53 -53.27
C PHE A 32 -79.93 35.05 -53.34
N PHE A 33 -78.70 34.76 -53.76
CA PHE A 33 -78.23 33.36 -53.90
C PHE A 33 -77.60 32.81 -52.62
N GLY A 34 -77.40 33.63 -51.59
CA GLY A 34 -76.78 33.19 -50.34
C GLY A 34 -75.37 32.64 -50.56
N LEU A 35 -74.62 33.22 -51.50
CA LEU A 35 -73.28 32.77 -51.85
C LEU A 35 -72.27 33.16 -50.77
N VAL A 36 -71.56 32.16 -50.26
CA VAL A 36 -70.52 32.33 -49.24
C VAL A 36 -69.24 31.65 -49.72
N ILE A 37 -68.16 32.40 -49.78
CA ILE A 37 -66.84 31.91 -50.15
C ILE A 37 -66.02 31.80 -48.88
N ILE A 38 -65.53 30.59 -48.61
CA ILE A 38 -64.69 30.30 -47.45
C ILE A 38 -63.23 30.24 -47.91
N PRO A 39 -62.36 31.10 -47.35
CA PRO A 39 -60.93 31.08 -47.67
C PRO A 39 -60.26 29.74 -47.40
N GLU A 40 -59.19 29.44 -48.12
CA GLU A 40 -58.44 28.16 -48.04
C GLU A 40 -57.77 27.92 -46.68
N ASP A 41 -57.51 28.97 -45.91
CA ASP A 41 -56.85 28.94 -44.59
C ASP A 41 -57.82 28.89 -43.40
N LYS A 42 -59.14 28.86 -43.66
CA LYS A 42 -60.18 29.01 -42.63
C LYS A 42 -61.29 27.98 -42.77
N ILE A 43 -61.92 27.67 -41.64
CA ILE A 43 -63.22 26.98 -41.59
C ILE A 43 -64.34 27.99 -41.38
N GLY A 44 -65.52 27.71 -41.95
CA GLY A 44 -66.74 28.44 -41.67
C GLY A 44 -67.54 27.77 -40.56
N LEU A 45 -67.60 28.39 -39.39
CA LEU A 45 -68.51 28.00 -38.32
C LEU A 45 -69.90 28.55 -38.61
N VAL A 46 -70.92 27.69 -38.64
CA VAL A 46 -72.27 28.08 -39.02
C VAL A 46 -73.16 28.22 -37.79
N THR A 47 -73.80 29.37 -37.63
CA THR A 47 -74.89 29.58 -36.67
C THR A 47 -76.18 29.84 -37.44
N LYS A 48 -77.21 29.04 -37.23
CA LYS A 48 -78.53 29.21 -37.84
C LYS A 48 -79.41 30.03 -36.89
N LYS A 49 -79.85 31.22 -37.32
CA LYS A 49 -80.60 32.14 -36.45
C LYS A 49 -82.03 31.65 -36.17
N PHE A 50 -82.70 31.08 -37.17
CA PHE A 50 -84.05 30.55 -37.05
C PHE A 50 -84.34 29.49 -38.12
N VAL A 51 -85.38 28.69 -37.88
CA VAL A 51 -85.85 27.61 -38.77
C VAL A 51 -87.24 27.98 -39.29
N LEU A 52 -87.46 27.91 -40.60
CA LEU A 52 -88.80 28.15 -41.19
C LEU A 52 -89.67 26.88 -41.24
N ILE A 53 -89.04 25.69 -41.28
CA ILE A 53 -89.72 24.38 -41.41
C ILE A 53 -88.90 23.35 -40.60
N GLY A 54 -89.50 22.74 -39.57
CA GLY A 54 -88.89 21.69 -38.74
C GLY A 54 -88.95 21.95 -37.23
N LYS A 55 -88.31 21.09 -36.42
CA LYS A 55 -88.17 21.29 -34.97
C LYS A 55 -87.33 22.53 -34.70
N GLN A 56 -87.90 23.49 -33.99
CA GLN A 56 -87.31 24.82 -33.78
C GLN A 56 -86.36 24.87 -32.59
N GLU A 57 -86.53 23.97 -31.62
CA GLU A 57 -85.82 23.99 -30.34
C GLU A 57 -84.80 22.85 -30.26
N LEU A 58 -83.62 23.20 -29.73
CA LEU A 58 -82.60 22.24 -29.34
C LEU A 58 -83.12 21.39 -28.18
N PRO A 59 -82.81 20.09 -28.13
CA PRO A 59 -83.10 19.26 -26.95
C PRO A 59 -82.51 19.90 -25.68
N GLU A 60 -83.23 19.84 -24.56
CA GLU A 60 -82.77 20.41 -23.29
C GLU A 60 -81.36 19.89 -22.93
N GLY A 61 -80.46 20.80 -22.57
CA GLY A 61 -79.07 20.49 -22.21
C GLY A 61 -78.07 20.42 -23.38
N ARG A 62 -78.50 20.60 -24.64
CA ARG A 62 -77.60 20.72 -25.81
C ARG A 62 -77.42 22.16 -26.27
N ILE A 63 -76.24 22.46 -26.80
CA ILE A 63 -75.81 23.78 -27.26
C ILE A 63 -75.56 23.78 -28.78
N ILE A 64 -75.24 22.60 -29.35
CA ILE A 64 -74.92 22.38 -30.75
C ILE A 64 -76.03 21.60 -31.46
N ALA A 65 -76.52 22.16 -32.55
CA ALA A 65 -77.51 21.57 -33.45
C ALA A 65 -76.87 20.52 -34.38
N THR A 66 -77.38 19.30 -34.34
CA THR A 66 -76.95 18.20 -35.24
C THR A 66 -77.86 18.00 -36.45
N ASN A 67 -79.15 18.36 -36.35
CA ASN A 67 -80.16 18.08 -37.38
C ASN A 67 -80.71 19.35 -38.06
N GLY A 68 -79.91 20.42 -38.13
CA GLY A 68 -80.33 21.67 -38.77
C GLY A 68 -81.31 22.52 -37.94
N GLU A 69 -81.38 22.29 -36.63
CA GLU A 69 -82.13 23.08 -35.64
C GLU A 69 -81.59 24.52 -35.53
N ALA A 70 -82.30 25.41 -34.85
CA ALA A 70 -81.80 26.78 -34.60
C ALA A 70 -80.62 26.73 -33.60
N GLY A 71 -79.58 27.54 -33.84
CA GLY A 71 -78.38 27.60 -32.98
C GLY A 71 -77.07 27.30 -33.71
N PHE A 72 -76.00 27.08 -32.93
CA PHE A 72 -74.68 26.72 -33.43
C PHE A 72 -74.73 25.34 -34.10
N GLN A 73 -74.30 25.22 -35.34
CA GLN A 73 -74.34 23.94 -36.06
C GLN A 73 -73.11 23.09 -35.76
N ALA A 74 -73.29 21.77 -35.72
CA ALA A 74 -72.19 20.81 -35.59
C ALA A 74 -71.30 20.82 -36.84
N GLN A 75 -71.92 20.72 -38.03
CA GLN A 75 -71.20 20.65 -39.29
C GLN A 75 -70.54 21.98 -39.64
N THR A 76 -69.22 21.96 -39.79
CA THR A 76 -68.44 23.10 -40.28
C THR A 76 -68.40 23.08 -41.81
N LEU A 77 -68.21 24.26 -42.39
CA LEU A 77 -68.01 24.38 -43.83
C LEU A 77 -66.51 24.41 -44.12
N ALA A 78 -66.05 23.47 -44.94
CA ALA A 78 -64.68 23.42 -45.45
C ALA A 78 -64.41 24.60 -46.40
N PRO A 79 -63.16 24.88 -46.79
CA PRO A 79 -62.89 25.87 -47.82
C PRO A 79 -63.62 25.56 -49.14
N GLY A 80 -64.24 26.57 -49.74
CA GLY A 80 -65.04 26.39 -50.95
C GLY A 80 -66.16 27.41 -51.11
N ILE A 81 -66.93 27.22 -52.18
CA ILE A 81 -68.08 28.06 -52.52
C ILE A 81 -69.34 27.33 -52.09
N TYR A 82 -70.11 27.96 -51.21
CA TYR A 82 -71.40 27.45 -50.74
C TYR A 82 -72.53 28.35 -51.20
N PHE A 83 -73.63 27.72 -51.55
CA PHE A 83 -74.85 28.32 -52.09
C PHE A 83 -76.00 28.15 -51.08
N TRP A 84 -76.99 29.05 -51.11
CA TRP A 84 -78.23 29.02 -50.32
C TRP A 84 -77.99 29.21 -48.80
N LYS A 85 -76.89 29.85 -48.41
CA LYS A 85 -76.60 30.30 -47.03
C LYS A 85 -76.90 31.79 -46.89
N TRP A 86 -78.19 32.14 -46.86
CA TRP A 86 -78.62 33.53 -46.79
C TRP A 86 -78.20 34.22 -45.49
N ILE A 87 -77.69 35.46 -45.58
CA ILE A 87 -77.17 36.25 -44.44
C ILE A 87 -78.23 36.48 -43.34
N TRP A 88 -79.50 36.53 -43.72
CA TRP A 88 -80.60 36.73 -42.77
C TRP A 88 -80.92 35.46 -41.98
N GLN A 89 -80.68 34.26 -42.53
CA GLN A 89 -80.94 32.98 -41.89
C GLN A 89 -79.70 32.39 -41.20
N TYR A 90 -78.52 32.55 -41.80
CA TYR A 90 -77.25 31.97 -41.35
C TYR A 90 -76.23 33.07 -41.04
N SER A 91 -75.55 32.93 -39.91
CA SER A 91 -74.34 33.68 -39.57
C SER A 91 -73.16 32.74 -39.70
N ILE A 92 -72.15 33.13 -40.49
CA ILE A 92 -70.95 32.33 -40.70
C ILE A 92 -69.77 33.08 -40.12
N HIS A 93 -69.11 32.46 -39.15
CA HIS A 93 -67.91 32.99 -38.53
C HIS A 93 -66.69 32.26 -39.09
N PHE A 94 -65.74 33.01 -39.64
CA PHE A 94 -64.51 32.44 -40.19
C PHE A 94 -63.48 32.26 -39.09
N GLN A 95 -62.90 31.08 -39.02
CA GLN A 95 -61.87 30.76 -38.04
C GLN A 95 -60.67 30.10 -38.72
N PRO A 96 -59.42 30.49 -38.38
CA PRO A 96 -58.25 29.79 -38.88
C PRO A 96 -58.22 28.33 -38.42
N PHE A 97 -57.53 27.48 -39.16
CA PHE A 97 -57.31 26.10 -38.75
C PHE A 97 -56.59 26.01 -37.41
N THR A 98 -56.95 25.00 -36.61
CA THR A 98 -56.26 24.73 -35.36
C THR A 98 -54.95 24.03 -35.69
N ILE A 99 -53.84 24.75 -35.51
CA ILE A 99 -52.50 24.25 -35.77
C ILE A 99 -51.88 23.81 -34.45
N ILE A 100 -51.54 22.53 -34.36
CA ILE A 100 -50.78 21.97 -33.24
C ILE A 100 -49.32 21.92 -33.69
N PRO A 101 -48.44 22.74 -33.10
CA PRO A 101 -47.04 22.78 -33.50
C PRO A 101 -46.34 21.45 -33.17
N THR A 102 -45.26 21.17 -33.89
CA THR A 102 -44.40 20.00 -33.64
C THR A 102 -43.83 20.05 -32.22
N GLY A 103 -43.86 18.92 -31.50
CA GLY A 103 -43.41 18.84 -30.11
C GLY A 103 -44.50 19.18 -29.08
N LYS A 104 -45.72 19.53 -29.51
CA LYS A 104 -46.89 19.69 -28.63
C LYS A 104 -47.98 18.68 -28.98
N ILE A 105 -48.85 18.43 -28.01
CA ILE A 105 -50.08 17.67 -28.16
C ILE A 105 -51.29 18.57 -27.94
N GLY A 106 -52.38 18.27 -28.65
CA GLY A 106 -53.67 18.92 -28.43
C GLY A 106 -54.55 18.12 -27.49
N LEU A 107 -54.90 18.71 -26.34
CA LEU A 107 -55.91 18.21 -25.42
C LEU A 107 -57.26 18.82 -25.78
N ILE A 108 -58.32 18.01 -25.79
CA ILE A 108 -59.66 18.46 -26.21
C ILE A 108 -60.61 18.44 -25.03
N LEU A 109 -61.34 19.53 -24.86
CA LEU A 109 -62.50 19.64 -23.99
C LEU A 109 -63.74 19.84 -24.86
N ALA A 110 -64.70 18.91 -24.79
CA ALA A 110 -65.98 19.04 -25.47
C ALA A 110 -66.97 19.82 -24.59
N ARG A 111 -67.55 20.88 -25.13
CA ARG A 111 -68.52 21.73 -24.43
C ARG A 111 -69.93 21.14 -24.41
N ASP A 112 -70.22 20.27 -25.37
CA ASP A 112 -71.54 19.66 -25.56
C ASP A 112 -71.40 18.16 -25.89
N GLY A 113 -72.48 17.41 -25.67
CA GLY A 113 -72.53 15.95 -25.77
C GLY A 113 -73.34 15.31 -24.63
N ARG A 114 -73.34 13.98 -24.58
CA ARG A 114 -73.93 13.24 -23.45
C ARG A 114 -73.16 13.54 -22.17
N GLU A 115 -73.81 13.30 -21.02
CA GLU A 115 -73.13 13.46 -19.74
C GLU A 115 -72.02 12.42 -19.55
N LEU A 116 -71.03 12.76 -18.71
CA LEU A 116 -70.00 11.81 -18.30
C LEU A 116 -70.64 10.67 -17.52
N GLU A 117 -70.09 9.46 -17.64
CA GLU A 117 -70.50 8.34 -16.80
C GLU A 117 -70.19 8.64 -15.34
N THR A 118 -71.11 8.29 -14.45
CA THR A 118 -70.94 8.47 -13.01
C THR A 118 -69.64 7.81 -12.53
N GLY A 119 -68.79 8.59 -11.87
CA GLY A 119 -67.51 8.13 -11.32
C GLY A 119 -66.31 8.21 -12.28
N ARG A 120 -66.50 8.68 -13.52
CA ARG A 120 -65.42 8.95 -14.48
C ARG A 120 -65.11 10.44 -14.59
N ILE A 121 -63.85 10.76 -14.86
CA ILE A 121 -63.36 12.14 -15.00
C ILE A 121 -63.06 12.53 -16.45
N LEU A 122 -62.77 11.54 -17.32
CA LEU A 122 -62.55 11.75 -18.75
C LEU A 122 -63.65 11.09 -19.59
N ALA A 123 -63.97 11.75 -20.70
CA ALA A 123 -64.84 11.25 -21.74
C ALA A 123 -64.07 10.30 -22.67
N ARG A 124 -64.67 9.13 -22.93
CA ARG A 124 -64.14 8.08 -23.80
C ARG A 124 -63.95 8.56 -25.24
N LYS A 125 -62.90 8.07 -25.92
CA LYS A 125 -62.70 8.32 -27.34
C LYS A 125 -63.88 7.75 -28.12
N VAL A 126 -64.30 8.55 -29.09
CA VAL A 126 -65.31 8.19 -30.07
C VAL A 126 -64.65 8.20 -31.43
N GLU A 127 -65.05 7.27 -32.29
CA GLU A 127 -64.62 7.27 -33.69
C GLU A 127 -65.20 8.50 -34.39
N CYS A 128 -64.33 9.49 -34.51
CA CYS A 128 -64.51 10.71 -35.27
C CYS A 128 -63.14 11.04 -35.87
N ASP A 129 -63.13 11.67 -37.05
CA ASP A 129 -61.91 12.00 -37.81
C ASP A 129 -61.02 13.03 -37.06
N SER A 130 -60.36 12.59 -35.99
CA SER A 130 -59.61 13.41 -35.03
C SER A 130 -60.33 14.69 -34.60
N PHE A 131 -61.62 14.58 -34.27
CA PHE A 131 -62.49 15.69 -33.84
C PHE A 131 -62.73 16.78 -34.89
N GLN A 132 -62.40 16.53 -36.16
CA GLN A 132 -62.76 17.41 -37.27
C GLN A 132 -64.25 17.29 -37.62
N ASP A 133 -64.81 16.07 -37.50
CA ASP A 133 -66.24 15.83 -37.67
C ASP A 133 -66.99 15.88 -36.32
N ALA A 134 -67.52 17.07 -36.02
CA ALA A 134 -68.34 17.33 -34.84
C ALA A 134 -69.71 16.63 -34.90
N GLU A 135 -70.25 16.36 -36.09
CA GLU A 135 -71.55 15.72 -36.23
C GLU A 135 -71.44 14.22 -35.92
N ALA A 136 -70.41 13.56 -36.46
CA ALA A 136 -70.08 12.17 -36.13
C ALA A 136 -69.82 12.01 -34.64
N PHE A 137 -69.07 12.92 -34.00
CA PHE A 137 -68.82 12.88 -32.56
C PHE A 137 -70.12 12.85 -31.74
N LEU A 138 -71.07 13.74 -32.05
CA LEU A 138 -72.34 13.82 -31.31
C LEU A 138 -73.27 12.64 -31.62
N LYS A 139 -73.29 12.13 -32.87
CA LYS A 139 -74.10 10.98 -33.28
C LYS A 139 -73.63 9.66 -32.66
N THR A 140 -72.32 9.45 -32.62
CA THR A 140 -71.69 8.22 -32.08
C THR A 140 -71.65 8.21 -30.55
N GLY A 141 -72.21 9.24 -29.89
CA GLY A 141 -72.39 9.26 -28.43
C GLY A 141 -71.26 9.95 -27.66
N GLY A 142 -70.59 10.91 -28.29
CA GLY A 142 -69.61 11.80 -27.65
C GLY A 142 -70.15 12.45 -26.38
N ARG A 143 -69.27 12.61 -25.40
CA ARG A 143 -69.61 13.10 -24.06
C ARG A 143 -68.99 14.46 -23.82
N LYS A 144 -69.69 15.33 -23.09
CA LYS A 144 -69.18 16.63 -22.65
C LYS A 144 -68.05 16.45 -21.63
N GLY A 145 -67.08 17.35 -21.61
CA GLY A 145 -65.92 17.34 -20.72
C GLY A 145 -64.59 17.04 -21.39
N ARG A 146 -63.55 16.82 -20.57
CA ARG A 146 -62.18 16.49 -20.99
C ARG A 146 -62.15 15.13 -21.68
N GLN A 147 -61.56 15.04 -22.86
CA GLN A 147 -61.48 13.80 -23.63
C GLN A 147 -60.24 12.98 -23.29
N THR A 148 -60.33 11.65 -23.43
CA THR A 148 -59.19 10.72 -23.30
C THR A 148 -58.23 10.85 -24.48
N ALA A 149 -58.75 10.99 -25.69
CA ALA A 149 -57.97 11.08 -26.91
C ALA A 149 -57.20 12.41 -27.03
N VAL A 150 -55.97 12.31 -27.50
CA VAL A 150 -55.09 13.44 -27.80
C VAL A 150 -54.95 13.60 -29.31
N ILE A 151 -54.76 14.85 -29.76
CA ILE A 151 -54.48 15.14 -31.17
C ILE A 151 -52.97 15.31 -31.35
N ALA A 152 -52.43 14.65 -32.37
CA ALA A 152 -51.03 14.75 -32.77
C ALA A 152 -50.70 16.14 -33.39
N PRO A 153 -49.42 16.49 -33.56
CA PRO A 153 -49.04 17.68 -34.32
C PRO A 153 -49.58 17.67 -35.75
N GLY A 154 -50.18 18.78 -36.19
CA GLY A 154 -50.83 18.88 -37.50
C GLY A 154 -51.76 20.09 -37.60
N SER A 155 -52.38 20.24 -38.78
CA SER A 155 -53.39 21.26 -39.03
C SER A 155 -54.77 20.59 -39.10
N TYR A 156 -55.68 21.02 -38.23
CA TYR A 156 -56.99 20.39 -38.07
C TYR A 156 -58.14 21.38 -38.24
N ARG A 157 -59.21 20.90 -38.86
CA ARG A 157 -60.46 21.65 -39.08
C ARG A 157 -61.45 21.43 -37.93
N ILE A 158 -61.13 21.93 -36.74
CA ILE A 158 -61.90 21.66 -35.52
C ILE A 158 -62.96 22.75 -35.31
N ASN A 159 -64.20 22.33 -35.05
CA ASN A 159 -65.28 23.24 -34.65
C ASN A 159 -65.04 23.77 -33.23
N THR A 160 -64.53 25.00 -33.07
CA THR A 160 -64.22 25.52 -31.73
C THR A 160 -65.43 26.00 -30.93
N LEU A 161 -66.63 25.95 -31.50
CA LEU A 161 -67.86 26.15 -30.74
C LEU A 161 -68.15 24.93 -29.87
N LEU A 162 -67.87 23.73 -30.40
CA LEU A 162 -68.04 22.46 -29.71
C LEU A 162 -66.79 22.07 -28.92
N PHE A 163 -65.61 22.21 -29.51
CA PHE A 163 -64.35 21.71 -28.93
C PHE A 163 -63.40 22.85 -28.55
N GLU A 164 -62.89 22.80 -27.34
CA GLU A 164 -61.83 23.67 -26.88
C GLU A 164 -60.51 22.88 -26.91
N VAL A 165 -59.52 23.39 -27.64
CA VAL A 165 -58.21 22.74 -27.79
C VAL A 165 -57.19 23.47 -26.93
N SER A 166 -56.60 22.75 -25.97
CA SER A 166 -55.50 23.21 -25.14
C SER A 166 -54.19 22.57 -25.61
N LEU A 167 -53.15 23.37 -25.80
CA LEU A 167 -51.84 22.86 -26.20
C LEU A 167 -51.02 22.51 -24.96
N THR A 168 -50.38 21.34 -24.96
CA THR A 168 -49.43 20.94 -23.92
C THR A 168 -48.19 20.34 -24.57
N ASP A 169 -47.05 20.43 -23.91
CA ASP A 169 -45.81 19.91 -24.46
C ASP A 169 -45.83 18.37 -24.47
N MET A 170 -45.28 17.78 -25.53
CA MET A 170 -45.13 16.34 -25.64
C MET A 170 -44.14 15.84 -24.59
N THR A 171 -44.39 14.66 -24.05
CA THR A 171 -43.52 14.07 -23.05
C THR A 171 -42.27 13.47 -23.71
N GLN A 172 -41.10 13.95 -23.33
CA GLN A 172 -39.81 13.43 -23.78
C GLN A 172 -39.03 12.88 -22.59
N ILE A 173 -38.68 11.59 -22.65
CA ILE A 173 -37.88 10.93 -21.62
C ILE A 173 -36.46 10.78 -22.15
N PRO A 174 -35.45 11.31 -21.44
CA PRO A 174 -34.06 11.18 -21.87
C PRO A 174 -33.54 9.76 -21.68
N ASP A 175 -32.51 9.37 -22.43
CA ASP A 175 -31.95 8.01 -22.49
C ASP A 175 -31.49 7.42 -21.14
N ASN A 176 -31.10 8.26 -20.18
CA ASN A 176 -30.66 7.84 -18.85
C ASN A 176 -31.77 7.88 -17.78
N ALA A 177 -33.02 8.15 -18.19
CA ALA A 177 -34.16 8.22 -17.28
C ALA A 177 -35.24 7.19 -17.64
N VAL A 178 -36.07 6.95 -16.64
CA VAL A 178 -37.22 6.07 -16.66
C VAL A 178 -38.42 6.89 -16.27
N GLY A 179 -39.49 6.76 -17.03
CA GLY A 179 -40.76 7.37 -16.69
C GLY A 179 -41.57 6.47 -15.75
N VAL A 180 -41.77 6.94 -14.52
CA VAL A 180 -42.72 6.36 -13.57
C VAL A 180 -44.09 7.00 -13.80
N ILE A 181 -45.10 6.17 -14.00
CA ILE A 181 -46.45 6.63 -14.37
C ILE A 181 -47.41 6.45 -13.20
N THR A 182 -48.15 7.51 -12.92
CA THR A 182 -49.33 7.48 -12.06
C THR A 182 -50.56 7.82 -12.89
N THR A 183 -51.55 6.92 -12.92
CA THR A 183 -52.82 7.12 -13.62
C THR A 183 -53.84 7.75 -12.68
N LEU A 184 -54.63 8.69 -13.19
CA LEU A 184 -55.67 9.38 -12.41
C LEU A 184 -57.03 8.70 -12.51
N GLU A 185 -57.22 7.83 -13.50
CA GLU A 185 -58.48 7.16 -13.79
C GLU A 185 -58.29 5.66 -14.01
N GLY A 186 -59.29 4.86 -13.63
CA GLY A 186 -59.23 3.40 -13.65
C GLY A 186 -59.94 2.78 -12.45
N LYS A 187 -59.85 1.46 -12.35
CA LYS A 187 -60.33 0.71 -11.17
C LYS A 187 -59.52 1.11 -9.93
N PRO A 188 -60.12 1.21 -8.73
CA PRO A 188 -59.35 1.40 -7.52
C PRO A 188 -58.33 0.26 -7.33
N LEU A 189 -57.18 0.57 -6.72
CA LEU A 189 -56.21 -0.44 -6.32
C LEU A 189 -56.85 -1.45 -5.36
N GLU A 190 -56.45 -2.71 -5.50
CA GLU A 190 -56.82 -3.78 -4.56
C GLU A 190 -56.24 -3.45 -3.16
N GLU A 191 -56.98 -3.76 -2.10
CA GLU A 191 -56.52 -3.52 -0.73
C GLU A 191 -55.18 -4.22 -0.47
N GLY A 192 -54.22 -3.51 0.14
CA GLY A 192 -52.89 -4.02 0.43
C GLY A 192 -51.88 -3.95 -0.74
N LYS A 193 -52.29 -3.48 -1.93
CA LYS A 193 -51.37 -3.22 -3.05
C LYS A 193 -51.07 -1.74 -3.22
N ILE A 194 -49.81 -1.43 -3.50
CA ILE A 194 -49.32 -0.05 -3.68
C ILE A 194 -49.31 0.40 -5.15
N ALA A 195 -49.34 -0.54 -6.10
CA ALA A 195 -49.32 -0.25 -7.52
C ALA A 195 -50.28 -1.14 -8.32
N GLY A 196 -50.72 -0.64 -9.47
CA GLY A 196 -51.56 -1.36 -10.42
C GLY A 196 -50.78 -2.41 -11.19
N LYS A 197 -51.39 -3.58 -11.38
CA LYS A 197 -50.81 -4.66 -12.20
C LYS A 197 -50.55 -4.18 -13.62
N ILE A 198 -49.53 -4.75 -14.25
CA ILE A 198 -49.24 -4.52 -15.67
C ILE A 198 -50.44 -4.99 -16.50
N VAL A 199 -50.92 -4.09 -17.37
CA VAL A 199 -51.95 -4.37 -18.35
C VAL A 199 -51.28 -4.38 -19.72
N GLU A 200 -51.70 -5.28 -20.61
CA GLU A 200 -51.17 -5.35 -21.97
C GLU A 200 -52.04 -4.55 -22.95
N GLU A 201 -51.52 -4.27 -24.15
CA GLU A 201 -52.26 -3.67 -25.28
C GLU A 201 -52.78 -2.22 -25.11
N HIS A 202 -51.95 -1.31 -24.60
CA HIS A 202 -52.32 0.12 -24.46
C HIS A 202 -51.24 1.11 -24.99
N ASN A 203 -50.34 0.61 -25.84
CA ASN A 203 -49.27 1.38 -26.49
C ASN A 203 -48.52 2.34 -25.53
N LYS A 204 -48.06 1.82 -24.38
CA LYS A 204 -47.35 2.59 -23.33
C LYS A 204 -48.13 3.81 -22.82
N PHE A 205 -49.43 3.61 -22.58
CA PHE A 205 -50.37 4.59 -22.00
C PHE A 205 -50.77 5.73 -22.94
N GLN A 206 -50.41 5.65 -24.21
CA GLN A 206 -50.90 6.58 -25.24
C GLN A 206 -52.36 6.31 -25.61
N ASP A 207 -52.77 5.04 -25.57
CA ASP A 207 -54.17 4.66 -25.75
C ASP A 207 -54.84 4.42 -24.40
N VAL A 208 -55.43 5.49 -23.88
CA VAL A 208 -56.15 5.51 -22.59
C VAL A 208 -57.35 4.57 -22.61
N ASP A 209 -58.03 4.45 -23.74
CA ASP A 209 -59.28 3.73 -23.80
C ASP A 209 -59.07 2.22 -23.71
N SER A 210 -58.09 1.71 -24.45
CA SER A 210 -57.65 0.33 -24.38
C SER A 210 -57.15 -0.02 -22.97
N PHE A 211 -56.36 0.86 -22.33
CA PHE A 211 -55.93 0.67 -20.93
C PHE A 211 -57.10 0.51 -19.95
N LEU A 212 -58.08 1.42 -20.03
CA LEU A 212 -59.23 1.39 -19.13
C LEU A 212 -60.19 0.22 -19.43
N ASN A 213 -60.33 -0.19 -20.70
CA ASN A 213 -61.15 -1.34 -21.11
C ASN A 213 -60.55 -2.67 -20.64
N ASN A 214 -59.22 -2.78 -20.66
CA ASN A 214 -58.48 -3.93 -20.14
C ASN A 214 -58.42 -3.95 -18.60
N GLY A 215 -59.13 -3.04 -17.93
CA GLY A 215 -59.27 -3.04 -16.48
C GLY A 215 -58.13 -2.39 -15.73
N GLY A 216 -57.44 -1.43 -16.35
CA GLY A 216 -56.38 -0.64 -15.73
C GLY A 216 -56.77 0.00 -14.41
N TYR A 217 -55.80 0.07 -13.51
CA TYR A 217 -55.97 0.62 -12.17
C TYR A 217 -55.66 2.11 -12.15
N LYS A 218 -56.29 2.87 -11.24
CA LYS A 218 -55.92 4.24 -10.90
C LYS A 218 -54.81 4.23 -9.83
N GLY A 219 -53.85 5.14 -9.92
CA GLY A 219 -52.71 5.25 -9.01
C GLY A 219 -51.38 4.90 -9.65
N LEU A 220 -50.36 4.64 -8.83
CA LEU A 220 -49.03 4.27 -9.28
C LEU A 220 -49.08 2.97 -10.09
N GLN A 221 -48.37 2.91 -11.22
CA GLN A 221 -48.31 1.72 -12.07
C GLN A 221 -47.02 0.95 -11.88
N GLU A 222 -47.11 -0.38 -11.99
CA GLU A 222 -45.92 -1.26 -11.99
C GLU A 222 -45.07 -1.08 -13.25
N GLN A 223 -45.73 -0.85 -14.40
CA GLN A 223 -45.06 -0.69 -15.67
C GLN A 223 -44.37 0.68 -15.78
N VAL A 224 -43.07 0.66 -16.10
CA VAL A 224 -42.30 1.85 -16.45
C VAL A 224 -42.24 2.08 -17.96
N ILE A 225 -42.07 3.34 -18.36
CA ILE A 225 -41.78 3.70 -19.75
C ILE A 225 -40.31 4.08 -19.92
N LEU A 226 -39.73 3.61 -21.02
CA LEU A 226 -38.32 3.84 -21.35
C LEU A 226 -38.14 5.20 -22.02
N ALA A 227 -36.90 5.53 -22.36
CA ALA A 227 -36.58 6.74 -23.12
C ALA A 227 -37.30 6.77 -24.47
N GLY A 228 -37.76 7.95 -24.85
CA GLY A 228 -38.57 8.14 -26.05
C GLY A 228 -39.46 9.38 -25.99
N SER A 229 -40.13 9.65 -27.10
CA SER A 229 -41.15 10.69 -27.22
C SER A 229 -42.53 10.04 -27.20
N TYR A 230 -43.39 10.47 -26.27
CA TYR A 230 -44.71 9.90 -26.06
C TYR A 230 -45.79 10.98 -26.05
N PHE A 231 -46.93 10.67 -26.67
CA PHE A 231 -48.13 11.50 -26.63
C PHE A 231 -49.01 11.11 -25.44
N LEU A 232 -48.57 11.45 -24.23
CA LEU A 232 -49.31 11.15 -23.00
C LEU A 232 -50.31 12.27 -22.68
N ASN A 233 -51.53 11.89 -22.31
CA ASN A 233 -52.54 12.84 -21.85
C ASN A 233 -52.28 13.23 -20.37
N PRO A 234 -51.92 14.48 -20.05
CA PRO A 234 -51.62 14.90 -18.68
C PRO A 234 -52.84 14.89 -17.75
N TRP A 235 -54.06 14.90 -18.29
CA TRP A 235 -55.27 14.72 -17.48
C TRP A 235 -55.50 13.27 -17.06
N PHE A 236 -54.81 12.33 -17.71
CA PHE A 236 -54.90 10.90 -17.42
C PHE A 236 -53.67 10.38 -16.69
N VAL A 237 -52.47 10.77 -17.14
CA VAL A 237 -51.19 10.28 -16.64
C VAL A 237 -50.35 11.42 -16.09
N ILE A 238 -49.85 11.25 -14.87
CA ILE A 238 -48.76 12.03 -14.31
C ILE A 238 -47.47 11.23 -14.51
N LEU A 239 -46.50 11.85 -15.19
CA LEU A 239 -45.18 11.28 -15.39
C LEU A 239 -44.18 11.89 -14.41
N GLU A 240 -43.46 11.02 -13.70
CA GLU A 240 -42.27 11.40 -12.94
C GLU A 240 -41.03 10.74 -13.56
N MET A 241 -40.00 11.55 -13.85
CA MET A 241 -38.75 11.05 -14.44
C MET A 241 -37.75 10.71 -13.34
N VAL A 242 -37.38 9.44 -13.25
CA VAL A 242 -36.39 8.93 -12.30
C VAL A 242 -35.17 8.46 -13.09
N LYS A 243 -33.96 8.63 -12.55
CA LYS A 243 -32.74 8.09 -13.15
C LYS A 243 -32.77 6.56 -13.13
N MET A 244 -32.21 5.93 -14.17
CA MET A 244 -32.02 4.48 -14.18
C MET A 244 -31.13 4.02 -13.02
N THR A 245 -31.43 2.85 -12.45
CA THR A 245 -30.58 2.23 -11.44
C THR A 245 -29.33 1.70 -12.11
N GLU A 246 -28.18 2.26 -11.72
CA GLU A 246 -26.87 1.84 -12.19
C GLU A 246 -26.22 0.89 -11.18
N ILE A 247 -25.82 -0.28 -11.66
CA ILE A 247 -25.09 -1.28 -10.88
C ILE A 247 -23.65 -1.28 -11.38
N PRO A 248 -22.68 -0.85 -10.54
CA PRO A 248 -21.29 -0.77 -10.93
C PRO A 248 -20.68 -2.17 -11.11
N ILE A 249 -19.60 -2.25 -11.88
CA ILE A 249 -18.81 -3.47 -12.04
C ILE A 249 -18.22 -3.86 -10.67
N GLY A 250 -18.22 -5.17 -10.36
CA GLY A 250 -17.78 -5.69 -9.06
C GLY A 250 -18.88 -5.73 -7.99
N SER A 251 -20.12 -5.38 -8.37
CA SER A 251 -21.30 -5.50 -7.52
C SER A 251 -22.47 -6.12 -8.31
N VAL A 252 -23.43 -6.67 -7.59
CA VAL A 252 -24.73 -7.11 -8.11
C VAL A 252 -25.85 -6.36 -7.40
N GLY A 253 -26.94 -6.10 -8.11
CA GLY A 253 -28.13 -5.45 -7.56
C GLY A 253 -29.18 -6.49 -7.18
N VAL A 254 -29.40 -6.69 -5.89
CA VAL A 254 -30.50 -7.53 -5.40
C VAL A 254 -31.76 -6.66 -5.35
N VAL A 255 -32.82 -7.08 -6.05
CA VAL A 255 -34.08 -6.34 -6.10
C VAL A 255 -35.06 -6.90 -5.07
N ILE A 256 -35.58 -6.01 -4.24
CA ILE A 256 -36.64 -6.25 -3.28
C ILE A 256 -37.90 -5.62 -3.86
N SER A 257 -38.85 -6.46 -4.29
CA SER A 257 -40.13 -6.02 -4.84
C SER A 257 -41.20 -5.96 -3.76
N TYR A 258 -41.89 -4.81 -3.66
CA TYR A 258 -43.05 -4.64 -2.77
C TYR A 258 -44.38 -4.95 -3.47
N VAL A 259 -44.34 -5.21 -4.77
CA VAL A 259 -45.49 -5.43 -5.65
C VAL A 259 -45.45 -6.81 -6.30
N GLY A 260 -46.57 -7.23 -6.89
CA GLY A 260 -46.76 -8.57 -7.44
C GLY A 260 -47.62 -9.48 -6.57
N ASN A 261 -47.88 -10.68 -7.07
CA ASN A 261 -48.55 -11.73 -6.30
C ASN A 261 -47.62 -12.25 -5.20
N GLU A 262 -48.20 -12.83 -4.14
CA GLU A 262 -47.42 -13.61 -3.18
C GLU A 262 -46.83 -14.81 -3.92
N GLY A 263 -45.52 -14.77 -4.19
CA GLY A 263 -44.82 -15.82 -4.91
C GLY A 263 -44.74 -17.10 -4.10
N LYS A 264 -44.59 -18.24 -4.78
CA LYS A 264 -44.17 -19.48 -4.12
C LYS A 264 -42.72 -19.31 -3.68
N ASP A 265 -42.44 -19.66 -2.43
CA ASP A 265 -41.07 -19.60 -1.90
C ASP A 265 -40.21 -20.63 -2.64
N LEU A 266 -39.19 -20.14 -3.36
CA LEU A 266 -38.22 -20.97 -4.07
C LEU A 266 -37.05 -21.40 -3.18
N SER A 267 -37.01 -20.93 -1.93
CA SER A 267 -35.85 -21.08 -1.05
C SER A 267 -35.60 -22.52 -0.55
N GLY A 268 -36.48 -23.46 -0.91
CA GLY A 268 -36.39 -24.85 -0.46
C GLY A 268 -36.73 -25.02 1.02
N ILE A 269 -36.72 -26.27 1.49
CA ILE A 269 -37.16 -26.62 2.86
C ILE A 269 -36.13 -26.17 3.93
N GLU A 270 -34.88 -25.92 3.52
CA GLU A 270 -33.78 -25.54 4.43
C GLU A 270 -33.75 -24.06 4.79
N PHE A 271 -34.31 -23.18 3.95
CA PHE A 271 -34.23 -21.74 4.14
C PHE A 271 -35.56 -21.19 4.68
N LYS A 272 -35.59 -20.87 5.98
CA LYS A 272 -36.78 -20.34 6.66
C LYS A 272 -36.82 -18.80 6.77
N HIS A 273 -35.89 -18.11 6.12
CA HIS A 273 -35.57 -16.71 6.42
C HIS A 273 -35.89 -15.77 5.26
N GLY A 274 -37.16 -15.38 5.14
CA GLY A 274 -37.63 -14.50 4.07
C GLY A 274 -37.98 -15.27 2.80
N ASN A 275 -38.92 -14.72 2.02
CA ASN A 275 -39.41 -15.37 0.81
C ASN A 275 -38.54 -14.94 -0.39
N ILE A 276 -37.82 -15.90 -0.98
CA ILE A 276 -37.15 -15.71 -2.27
C ILE A 276 -38.15 -16.09 -3.35
N VAL A 277 -38.37 -15.16 -4.27
CA VAL A 277 -39.42 -15.27 -5.26
C VAL A 277 -38.87 -15.11 -6.67
N GLU A 278 -39.63 -15.58 -7.65
CA GLU A 278 -39.36 -15.31 -9.05
C GLU A 278 -39.52 -13.82 -9.38
N LYS A 279 -38.91 -13.40 -10.48
CA LYS A 279 -39.02 -12.05 -10.99
C LYS A 279 -40.49 -11.65 -11.19
N GLY A 280 -40.86 -10.50 -10.63
CA GLY A 280 -42.22 -9.96 -10.71
C GLY A 280 -43.17 -10.38 -9.58
N CYS A 281 -42.74 -11.24 -8.66
CA CYS A 281 -43.48 -11.51 -7.42
C CYS A 281 -43.04 -10.57 -6.29
N LYS A 282 -43.87 -10.47 -5.26
CA LYS A 282 -43.58 -9.70 -4.04
C LYS A 282 -42.57 -10.46 -3.18
N GLY A 283 -41.43 -9.84 -2.86
CA GLY A 283 -40.33 -10.46 -2.11
C GLY A 283 -38.96 -10.12 -2.69
N VAL A 284 -37.93 -10.84 -2.24
CA VAL A 284 -36.57 -10.72 -2.77
C VAL A 284 -36.45 -11.60 -4.01
N TRP A 285 -36.02 -11.03 -5.13
CA TRP A 285 -35.84 -11.83 -6.36
C TRP A 285 -34.68 -12.80 -6.24
N GLY A 286 -34.89 -14.06 -6.61
CA GLY A 286 -33.85 -15.08 -6.58
C GLY A 286 -32.71 -14.87 -7.59
N GLU A 287 -32.95 -14.07 -8.64
CA GLU A 287 -31.95 -13.69 -9.62
C GLU A 287 -31.53 -12.23 -9.39
N ALA A 288 -30.25 -12.03 -9.06
CA ALA A 288 -29.68 -10.69 -8.92
C ALA A 288 -29.42 -10.05 -10.29
N LEU A 289 -29.56 -8.73 -10.36
CA LEU A 289 -29.19 -7.97 -11.55
C LEU A 289 -27.67 -7.83 -11.63
N GLY A 290 -27.09 -8.15 -12.78
CA GLY A 290 -25.67 -7.96 -13.06
C GLY A 290 -25.26 -6.48 -13.15
N PRO A 291 -23.99 -6.19 -13.45
CA PRO A 291 -23.54 -4.83 -13.68
C PRO A 291 -24.16 -4.26 -14.96
N GLY A 292 -24.69 -3.04 -14.88
CA GLY A 292 -25.41 -2.41 -15.99
C GLY A 292 -26.41 -1.34 -15.51
N LYS A 293 -27.18 -0.79 -16.46
CA LYS A 293 -28.27 0.15 -16.19
C LYS A 293 -29.60 -0.53 -16.36
N TYR A 294 -30.46 -0.43 -15.35
CA TYR A 294 -31.76 -1.10 -15.33
C TYR A 294 -32.90 -0.12 -15.09
N PRO A 295 -34.02 -0.27 -15.82
CA PRO A 295 -35.19 0.57 -15.65
C PRO A 295 -36.05 0.06 -14.48
N VAL A 296 -35.61 0.34 -13.25
CA VAL A 296 -36.32 -0.05 -12.02
C VAL A 296 -37.10 1.15 -11.49
N ASN A 297 -38.34 0.94 -11.07
CA ASN A 297 -39.14 1.96 -10.40
C ASN A 297 -38.85 1.96 -8.88
N PRO A 298 -38.26 3.03 -8.32
CA PRO A 298 -37.84 3.08 -6.92
C PRO A 298 -39.01 3.08 -5.93
N TYR A 299 -40.22 3.44 -6.37
CA TYR A 299 -41.40 3.51 -5.50
C TYR A 299 -42.00 2.12 -5.20
N ILE A 300 -41.77 1.15 -6.08
CA ILE A 300 -42.31 -0.22 -5.96
C ILE A 300 -41.23 -1.26 -5.67
N MET A 301 -39.97 -0.96 -5.99
CA MET A 301 -38.84 -1.86 -5.89
C MET A 301 -37.65 -1.13 -5.29
N LYS A 302 -36.97 -1.77 -4.35
CA LYS A 302 -35.69 -1.29 -3.81
C LYS A 302 -34.55 -2.16 -4.34
N THR A 303 -33.51 -1.55 -4.88
CA THR A 303 -32.31 -2.28 -5.31
C THR A 303 -31.20 -2.08 -4.28
N GLU A 304 -30.76 -3.17 -3.64
CA GLU A 304 -29.61 -3.18 -2.74
C GLU A 304 -28.37 -3.62 -3.51
N LEU A 305 -27.29 -2.86 -3.38
CA LEU A 305 -26.01 -3.15 -4.03
C LEU A 305 -25.18 -4.07 -3.12
N VAL A 306 -24.86 -5.25 -3.63
CA VAL A 306 -24.01 -6.23 -2.94
C VAL A 306 -22.69 -6.34 -3.69
N PRO A 307 -21.54 -6.00 -3.07
CA PRO A 307 -20.24 -6.19 -3.70
C PRO A 307 -19.95 -7.69 -3.88
N THR A 308 -19.58 -8.09 -5.09
CA THR A 308 -19.08 -9.43 -5.42
C THR A 308 -17.56 -9.49 -5.45
N THR A 309 -16.86 -8.37 -5.28
CA THR A 309 -15.42 -8.38 -5.05
C THR A 309 -15.07 -8.88 -3.66
N ASN A 310 -13.79 -9.20 -3.43
CA ASN A 310 -13.30 -9.48 -2.09
C ASN A 310 -13.47 -8.22 -1.23
N LEU A 311 -14.16 -8.37 -0.11
CA LEU A 311 -14.34 -7.33 0.89
C LEU A 311 -13.42 -7.65 2.07
N VAL A 312 -12.56 -6.70 2.42
CA VAL A 312 -11.72 -6.78 3.61
C VAL A 312 -12.44 -6.02 4.73
N LEU A 313 -12.70 -6.71 5.83
CA LEU A 313 -13.32 -6.17 7.04
C LEU A 313 -12.27 -6.13 8.14
N ASN A 314 -12.00 -4.97 8.71
CA ASN A 314 -10.97 -4.77 9.73
C ASN A 314 -11.59 -4.45 11.10
N TRP A 315 -11.36 -5.30 12.10
CA TRP A 315 -11.65 -5.04 13.52
C TRP A 315 -10.46 -4.34 14.18
N ALA A 316 -10.18 -3.11 13.75
CA ALA A 316 -9.09 -2.30 14.26
C ALA A 316 -9.50 -0.83 14.39
N SER A 317 -9.09 -0.16 15.47
CA SER A 317 -9.45 1.24 15.76
C SER A 317 -8.75 2.27 14.87
N ALA A 318 -7.72 1.87 14.12
CA ALA A 318 -6.81 2.79 13.42
C ALA A 318 -6.90 2.79 11.88
N ARG A 319 -7.67 1.89 11.24
CA ARG A 319 -7.72 1.78 9.77
C ARG A 319 -9.14 1.47 9.27
N SER A 320 -9.89 2.51 8.90
CA SER A 320 -11.12 2.33 8.11
C SER A 320 -10.77 2.37 6.61
N GLU A 321 -11.02 1.28 5.88
CA GLU A 321 -10.89 1.25 4.42
C GLU A 321 -12.14 1.86 3.72
N SER A 322 -12.06 1.97 2.39
CA SER A 322 -12.97 2.71 1.49
C SER A 322 -14.45 2.35 1.58
N HIS A 323 -14.81 1.17 2.10
CA HIS A 323 -16.19 0.65 2.04
C HIS A 323 -17.11 1.11 3.18
N GLN A 324 -16.62 1.82 4.20
CA GLN A 324 -17.40 2.38 5.33
C GLN A 324 -18.20 1.36 6.18
N LEU A 325 -18.19 0.07 5.84
CA LEU A 325 -18.87 -1.01 6.57
C LEU A 325 -18.19 -1.31 7.92
N ASP A 326 -16.91 -0.98 8.05
CA ASP A 326 -16.10 -1.22 9.25
C ASP A 326 -16.12 -0.08 10.27
N LYS A 327 -16.88 1.00 10.01
CA LYS A 327 -16.88 2.20 10.87
C LYS A 327 -17.22 1.92 12.34
N ASN A 328 -17.94 0.84 12.61
CA ASN A 328 -18.36 0.45 13.96
C ASN A 328 -17.54 -0.73 14.52
N LEU A 329 -16.60 -1.29 13.76
CA LEU A 329 -15.80 -2.43 14.21
C LEU A 329 -14.65 -1.93 15.08
N SER A 330 -14.64 -2.34 16.34
CA SER A 330 -13.61 -1.99 17.32
C SER A 330 -12.65 -3.16 17.55
N THR A 331 -11.45 -2.84 18.04
CA THR A 331 -10.45 -3.85 18.44
C THR A 331 -11.05 -4.83 19.44
N ILE A 332 -10.80 -6.12 19.24
CA ILE A 332 -11.38 -7.15 20.11
C ILE A 332 -10.53 -7.26 21.37
N THR A 333 -11.06 -6.79 22.50
CA THR A 333 -10.43 -7.00 23.82
C THR A 333 -10.77 -8.41 24.31
N VAL A 334 -9.73 -9.22 24.50
CA VAL A 334 -9.83 -10.60 25.00
C VAL A 334 -9.09 -10.74 26.33
N ARG A 335 -9.37 -11.82 27.07
CA ARG A 335 -8.67 -12.16 28.33
C ARG A 335 -8.01 -13.51 28.18
N SER A 336 -6.72 -13.59 28.53
CA SER A 336 -6.00 -14.86 28.54
C SER A 336 -6.38 -15.75 29.72
N LYS A 337 -5.93 -17.00 29.67
CA LYS A 337 -6.00 -17.93 30.81
C LYS A 337 -5.35 -17.38 32.08
N ASP A 338 -4.26 -16.63 31.93
CA ASP A 338 -3.55 -15.95 33.03
C ASP A 338 -4.30 -14.73 33.59
N GLY A 339 -5.46 -14.39 33.02
CA GLY A 339 -6.31 -13.27 33.46
C GLY A 339 -5.89 -11.90 32.92
N PHE A 340 -4.89 -11.83 32.03
CA PHE A 340 -4.45 -10.56 31.45
C PHE A 340 -5.33 -10.17 30.25
N PRO A 341 -5.87 -8.94 30.22
CA PRO A 341 -6.54 -8.42 29.04
C PRO A 341 -5.51 -7.98 27.99
N PHE A 342 -5.77 -8.28 26.73
CA PHE A 342 -5.00 -7.75 25.60
C PHE A 342 -5.91 -7.49 24.41
N ASN A 343 -5.47 -6.58 23.52
CA ASN A 343 -6.22 -6.22 22.32
C ASN A 343 -5.68 -7.02 21.13
N LEU A 344 -6.63 -7.50 20.32
CA LEU A 344 -6.37 -8.25 19.11
C LEU A 344 -6.99 -7.51 17.92
N ASP A 345 -6.15 -7.21 16.92
CA ASP A 345 -6.61 -6.76 15.62
C ASP A 345 -6.87 -7.97 14.73
N VAL A 346 -8.00 -7.98 14.02
CA VAL A 346 -8.39 -9.07 13.12
C VAL A 346 -8.86 -8.47 11.81
N SER A 347 -8.46 -9.10 10.70
CA SER A 347 -8.97 -8.78 9.37
C SER A 347 -9.65 -10.02 8.79
N GLN A 348 -10.90 -9.90 8.37
CA GLN A 348 -11.63 -10.94 7.66
C GLN A 348 -11.79 -10.55 6.20
N ILE A 349 -11.37 -11.43 5.30
CA ILE A 349 -11.65 -11.29 3.87
C ILE A 349 -12.85 -12.18 3.53
N ILE A 350 -13.91 -11.57 3.01
CA ILE A 350 -15.11 -12.28 2.57
C ILE A 350 -15.39 -12.03 1.09
N HIS A 351 -16.10 -12.96 0.48
CA HIS A 351 -16.64 -12.84 -0.87
C HIS A 351 -18.07 -13.35 -0.88
N ILE A 352 -18.97 -12.64 -1.57
CA ILE A 352 -20.34 -13.08 -1.76
C ILE A 352 -20.54 -13.42 -3.23
N PRO A 353 -20.76 -14.71 -3.58
CA PRO A 353 -21.08 -15.10 -4.94
C PRO A 353 -22.38 -14.44 -5.41
N SER A 354 -22.45 -14.07 -6.69
CA SER A 354 -23.64 -13.43 -7.28
C SER A 354 -24.92 -14.22 -7.10
N ASN A 355 -24.83 -15.55 -7.15
CA ASN A 355 -25.97 -16.47 -7.06
C ASN A 355 -26.51 -16.57 -5.63
N GLU A 356 -25.69 -16.26 -4.63
CA GLU A 356 -26.02 -16.36 -3.21
C GLU A 356 -26.40 -15.00 -2.61
N ALA A 357 -26.04 -13.90 -3.26
CA ALA A 357 -26.35 -12.54 -2.81
C ALA A 357 -27.84 -12.29 -2.46
N PRO A 358 -28.82 -12.79 -3.24
CA PRO A 358 -30.23 -12.65 -2.87
C PRO A 358 -30.61 -13.32 -1.54
N LYS A 359 -30.03 -14.48 -1.24
CA LYS A 359 -30.27 -15.22 0.02
C LYS A 359 -29.72 -14.45 1.22
N VAL A 360 -28.55 -13.84 1.06
CA VAL A 360 -27.94 -13.00 2.10
C VAL A 360 -28.83 -11.79 2.40
N ILE A 361 -29.30 -11.09 1.37
CA ILE A 361 -30.19 -9.93 1.54
C ILE A 361 -31.57 -10.34 2.08
N ALA A 362 -32.11 -11.50 1.71
CA ALA A 362 -33.37 -11.99 2.28
C ALA A 362 -33.26 -12.26 3.80
N ARG A 363 -32.09 -12.71 4.28
CA ARG A 363 -31.83 -12.96 5.71
C ARG A 363 -31.62 -11.68 6.52
N PHE A 364 -30.78 -10.78 6.02
CA PHE A 364 -30.26 -9.65 6.80
C PHE A 364 -30.82 -8.28 6.38
N GLY A 365 -31.48 -8.20 5.22
CA GLY A 365 -32.00 -6.98 4.61
C GLY A 365 -30.91 -6.11 3.96
N ASN A 366 -29.75 -5.94 4.59
CA ASN A 366 -28.62 -5.20 4.03
C ASN A 366 -27.26 -5.80 4.46
N MET A 367 -26.18 -5.32 3.83
CA MET A 367 -24.81 -5.76 4.15
C MET A 367 -24.34 -5.34 5.55
N MET A 368 -24.80 -4.20 6.06
CA MET A 368 -24.40 -3.73 7.40
C MET A 368 -24.92 -4.66 8.52
N ASN A 369 -26.15 -5.15 8.37
CA ASN A 369 -26.76 -6.08 9.32
C ASN A 369 -26.05 -7.44 9.28
N LEU A 370 -25.63 -7.92 8.11
CA LEU A 370 -24.80 -9.13 8.01
C LEU A 370 -23.52 -8.99 8.85
N VAL A 371 -22.80 -7.87 8.69
CA VAL A 371 -21.55 -7.62 9.41
C VAL A 371 -21.78 -7.54 10.93
N GLY A 372 -22.75 -6.72 11.35
CA GLY A 372 -22.99 -6.47 12.78
C GLY A 372 -23.71 -7.60 13.53
N GLN A 373 -24.61 -8.34 12.88
CA GLN A 373 -25.41 -9.38 13.56
C GLN A 373 -24.76 -10.77 13.52
N VAL A 374 -23.91 -11.05 12.53
CA VAL A 374 -23.31 -12.38 12.36
C VAL A 374 -21.79 -12.36 12.45
N LEU A 375 -21.11 -11.55 11.63
CA LEU A 375 -19.65 -11.59 11.58
C LEU A 375 -19.03 -11.12 12.89
N GLU A 376 -19.46 -9.97 13.41
CA GLU A 376 -18.91 -9.40 14.64
C GLU A 376 -19.08 -10.34 15.86
N PRO A 377 -20.27 -10.89 16.16
CA PRO A 377 -20.43 -11.86 17.26
C PRO A 377 -19.65 -13.16 17.04
N THR A 378 -19.64 -13.70 15.82
CA THR A 378 -18.95 -14.97 15.50
C THR A 378 -17.44 -14.84 15.71
N ILE A 379 -16.83 -13.81 15.11
CA ILE A 379 -15.38 -13.56 15.20
C ILE A 379 -15.01 -13.20 16.63
N GLY A 380 -15.77 -12.32 17.28
CA GLY A 380 -15.56 -11.94 18.67
C GLY A 380 -15.60 -13.13 19.63
N ASN A 381 -16.59 -14.02 19.50
CA ASN A 381 -16.71 -15.20 20.34
C ASN A 381 -15.58 -16.20 20.11
N TYR A 382 -15.19 -16.44 18.85
CA TYR A 382 -14.08 -17.35 18.53
C TYR A 382 -12.78 -16.91 19.21
N PHE A 383 -12.39 -15.64 19.04
CA PHE A 383 -11.15 -15.14 19.60
C PHE A 383 -11.18 -15.00 21.13
N ARG A 384 -12.34 -14.67 21.73
CA ARG A 384 -12.50 -14.68 23.19
C ARG A 384 -12.30 -16.07 23.77
N ASN A 385 -12.90 -17.11 23.18
CA ASN A 385 -12.75 -18.49 23.64
C ASN A 385 -11.31 -18.98 23.43
N SER A 386 -10.75 -18.73 22.24
CA SER A 386 -9.37 -19.14 21.92
C SER A 386 -8.32 -18.47 22.84
N ALA A 387 -8.56 -17.23 23.26
CA ALA A 387 -7.71 -16.54 24.23
C ALA A 387 -7.85 -17.12 25.65
N GLN A 388 -9.06 -17.57 26.05
CA GLN A 388 -9.26 -18.17 27.38
C GLN A 388 -8.53 -19.50 27.56
N ASP A 389 -8.34 -20.26 26.48
CA ASP A 389 -7.68 -21.57 26.52
C ASP A 389 -6.15 -21.50 26.59
N SER A 390 -5.56 -20.32 26.41
CA SER A 390 -4.10 -20.16 26.33
C SER A 390 -3.54 -18.92 27.03
N ASP A 391 -2.30 -19.06 27.48
CA ASP A 391 -1.51 -17.99 28.10
C ASP A 391 -1.14 -16.94 27.05
N VAL A 392 -0.93 -15.67 27.42
CA VAL A 392 -0.65 -14.58 26.44
C VAL A 392 0.59 -14.88 25.59
N ILE A 393 1.61 -15.47 26.19
CA ILE A 393 2.89 -15.76 25.52
C ILE A 393 2.73 -16.92 24.55
N ALA A 394 2.04 -17.97 24.98
CA ALA A 394 1.66 -19.07 24.10
C ALA A 394 0.74 -18.55 22.98
N PHE A 395 -0.06 -17.51 23.26
CA PHE A 395 -0.89 -16.84 22.28
C PHE A 395 -0.08 -16.17 21.17
N LEU A 396 0.99 -15.45 21.54
CA LEU A 396 1.93 -14.84 20.59
C LEU A 396 2.72 -15.88 19.79
N GLY A 397 3.12 -16.99 20.42
CA GLY A 397 3.93 -18.04 19.79
C GLY A 397 3.19 -18.85 18.73
N SER A 398 1.94 -19.23 18.96
CA SER A 398 1.14 -20.07 18.03
C SER A 398 0.15 -19.27 17.17
N ARG A 399 0.52 -18.05 16.76
CA ARG A 399 -0.30 -17.19 15.88
C ARG A 399 -0.71 -17.90 14.59
N LYS A 400 0.22 -18.61 13.93
CA LYS A 400 -0.03 -19.30 12.65
C LYS A 400 -1.09 -20.40 12.80
N GLU A 401 -0.98 -21.22 13.84
CA GLU A 401 -1.92 -22.31 14.12
C GLU A 401 -3.31 -21.76 14.43
N ARG A 402 -3.40 -20.72 15.28
CA ARG A 402 -4.69 -20.09 15.57
C ARG A 402 -5.31 -19.43 14.35
N GLN A 403 -4.52 -18.82 13.49
CA GLN A 403 -5.05 -18.23 12.25
C GLN A 403 -5.65 -19.31 11.34
N GLN A 404 -4.98 -20.45 11.20
CA GLN A 404 -5.50 -21.61 10.46
C GLN A 404 -6.80 -22.13 11.08
N SER A 405 -6.83 -22.34 12.40
CA SER A 405 -8.04 -22.79 13.10
C SER A 405 -9.18 -21.76 13.04
N ALA A 406 -8.87 -20.46 13.08
CA ALA A 406 -9.84 -19.39 12.94
C ALA A 406 -10.47 -19.42 11.55
N ARG A 407 -9.62 -19.52 10.52
CA ARG A 407 -10.05 -19.61 9.12
C ARG A 407 -11.01 -20.79 8.92
N GLU A 408 -10.67 -21.97 9.41
CA GLU A 408 -11.52 -23.17 9.28
C GLU A 408 -12.85 -23.02 10.03
N HIS A 409 -12.81 -22.58 11.29
CA HIS A 409 -14.01 -22.42 12.10
C HIS A 409 -14.95 -21.34 11.54
N ILE A 410 -14.40 -20.16 11.22
CA ILE A 410 -15.18 -19.02 10.70
C ILE A 410 -15.70 -19.33 9.30
N SER A 411 -14.93 -20.03 8.45
CA SER A 411 -15.41 -20.47 7.13
C SER A 411 -16.64 -21.37 7.24
N ASN A 412 -16.60 -22.37 8.13
CA ASN A 412 -17.72 -23.28 8.33
C ASN A 412 -18.98 -22.56 8.84
N VAL A 413 -18.82 -21.54 9.70
CA VAL A 413 -19.95 -20.75 10.19
C VAL A 413 -20.51 -19.85 9.09
N LEU A 414 -19.66 -19.16 8.33
CA LEU A 414 -20.08 -18.24 7.27
C LEU A 414 -20.74 -18.94 6.09
N GLU A 415 -20.33 -20.18 5.78
CA GLU A 415 -20.96 -20.99 4.74
C GLU A 415 -22.44 -21.27 5.02
N GLN A 416 -22.82 -21.46 6.29
CA GLN A 416 -24.23 -21.61 6.70
C GLN A 416 -25.07 -20.36 6.39
N TYR A 417 -24.41 -19.19 6.29
CA TYR A 417 -25.03 -17.92 5.94
C TYR A 417 -24.88 -17.53 4.47
N ASN A 418 -24.43 -18.46 3.63
CA ASN A 418 -24.22 -18.24 2.19
C ASN A 418 -23.16 -17.17 1.88
N VAL A 419 -22.18 -17.00 2.78
CA VAL A 419 -21.06 -16.07 2.64
C VAL A 419 -19.77 -16.88 2.54
N SER A 420 -18.92 -16.60 1.53
CA SER A 420 -17.64 -17.29 1.37
C SER A 420 -16.55 -16.58 2.16
N ALA A 421 -15.91 -17.28 3.08
CA ALA A 421 -14.75 -16.78 3.81
C ALA A 421 -13.48 -17.07 3.00
N VAL A 422 -12.81 -16.02 2.51
CA VAL A 422 -11.58 -16.19 1.73
C VAL A 422 -10.40 -16.38 2.66
N ASP A 423 -10.25 -15.56 3.69
CA ASP A 423 -9.19 -15.69 4.69
C ASP A 423 -9.50 -14.93 5.98
N THR A 424 -8.92 -15.38 7.10
CA THR A 424 -8.95 -14.67 8.38
C THR A 424 -7.51 -14.40 8.78
N LEU A 425 -7.14 -13.13 8.91
CA LEU A 425 -5.80 -12.71 9.27
C LEU A 425 -5.84 -12.14 10.70
N ILE A 426 -4.93 -12.62 11.54
CA ILE A 426 -4.68 -11.98 12.83
C ILE A 426 -3.70 -10.85 12.56
N GLY A 427 -4.01 -9.63 12.99
CA GLY A 427 -3.16 -8.44 12.90
C GLY A 427 -2.17 -8.34 14.07
N ASP A 428 -1.99 -7.14 14.58
CA ASP A 428 -1.11 -6.90 15.72
C ASP A 428 -1.77 -7.33 17.04
N ILE A 429 -0.95 -7.89 17.92
CA ILE A 429 -1.34 -8.27 19.28
C ILE A 429 -0.60 -7.31 20.20
N VAL A 430 -1.33 -6.49 20.95
CA VAL A 430 -0.73 -5.54 21.90
C VAL A 430 -0.84 -6.13 23.30
N PRO A 431 0.21 -6.81 23.82
CA PRO A 431 0.20 -7.30 25.19
C PRO A 431 0.27 -6.12 26.18
N PRO A 432 -0.23 -6.29 27.42
CA PRO A 432 -0.10 -5.28 28.45
C PRO A 432 1.37 -5.07 28.85
N GLU A 433 1.76 -3.82 29.11
CA GLU A 433 3.15 -3.45 29.45
C GLU A 433 3.69 -4.17 30.69
N THR A 434 2.81 -4.55 31.62
CA THR A 434 3.19 -5.25 32.85
C THR A 434 3.83 -6.60 32.58
N LEU A 435 3.33 -7.36 31.60
CA LEU A 435 3.92 -8.64 31.18
C LEU A 435 5.24 -8.45 30.44
N MET A 436 5.34 -7.41 29.60
CA MET A 436 6.58 -7.13 28.88
C MET A 436 7.71 -6.80 29.83
N LYS A 437 7.45 -6.03 30.90
CA LYS A 437 8.44 -5.75 31.94
C LYS A 437 8.93 -7.03 32.61
N THR A 438 8.02 -7.88 33.10
CA THR A 438 8.43 -9.13 33.77
C THR A 438 9.17 -10.09 32.84
N LEU A 439 8.79 -10.17 31.57
CA LEU A 439 9.49 -10.98 30.57
C LEU A 439 10.87 -10.43 30.23
N THR A 440 10.97 -9.11 30.07
CA THR A 440 12.24 -8.43 29.83
C THR A 440 13.18 -8.64 31.01
N ASP A 441 12.68 -8.44 32.24
CA ASP A 441 13.44 -8.66 33.47
C ASP A 441 13.89 -10.12 33.60
N ARG A 442 13.01 -11.08 33.31
CA ARG A 442 13.34 -12.51 33.33
C ARG A 442 14.42 -12.85 32.29
N LYS A 443 14.30 -12.32 31.07
CA LYS A 443 15.29 -12.57 30.01
C LYS A 443 16.64 -11.92 30.33
N ILE A 444 16.63 -10.71 30.91
CA ILE A 444 17.84 -10.05 31.42
C ILE A 444 18.49 -10.90 32.51
N ALA A 445 17.70 -11.44 33.46
CA ALA A 445 18.23 -12.28 34.52
C ALA A 445 18.84 -13.60 33.99
N GLU A 446 18.24 -14.23 32.98
CA GLU A 446 18.81 -15.40 32.31
C GLU A 446 20.14 -15.09 31.61
N GLU A 447 20.20 -13.99 30.84
CA GLU A 447 21.45 -13.55 30.18
C GLU A 447 22.52 -13.11 31.20
N GLN A 448 22.11 -12.55 32.34
CA GLN A 448 23.03 -12.26 33.45
C GLN A 448 23.56 -13.55 34.07
N LYS A 449 22.72 -14.58 34.26
CA LYS A 449 23.15 -15.87 34.78
C LYS A 449 24.18 -16.54 33.87
N THR A 450 23.94 -16.57 32.56
CA THR A 450 24.92 -17.11 31.59
C THR A 450 26.22 -16.30 31.63
N THR A 451 26.13 -14.97 31.71
CA THR A 451 27.30 -14.09 31.86
C THR A 451 28.09 -14.42 33.12
N PHE A 452 27.43 -14.60 34.27
CA PHE A 452 28.09 -14.97 35.52
C PHE A 452 28.71 -16.36 35.48
N GLU A 453 28.06 -17.34 34.85
CA GLU A 453 28.62 -18.68 34.64
C GLU A 453 29.89 -18.62 33.78
N VAL A 454 29.88 -17.85 32.69
CA VAL A 454 31.05 -17.63 31.84
C VAL A 454 32.17 -16.91 32.61
N GLN A 455 31.85 -15.88 33.39
CA GLN A 455 32.81 -15.16 34.23
C GLN A 455 33.44 -16.07 35.29
N LYS A 456 32.64 -16.94 35.92
CA LYS A 456 33.10 -17.92 36.90
C LYS A 456 34.07 -18.92 36.26
N LEU A 457 33.70 -19.49 35.11
CA LEU A 457 34.57 -20.42 34.36
C LEU A 457 35.89 -19.75 33.95
N ALA A 458 35.84 -18.50 33.50
CA ALA A 458 37.04 -17.73 33.17
C ALA A 458 37.93 -17.47 34.40
N GLN A 459 37.34 -17.17 35.57
CA GLN A 459 38.09 -17.02 36.81
C GLN A 459 38.71 -18.34 37.29
N GLU A 460 37.97 -19.46 37.26
CA GLU A 460 38.51 -20.78 37.61
C GLU A 460 39.70 -21.15 36.72
N THR A 461 39.57 -20.92 35.41
CA THR A 461 40.66 -21.14 34.43
C THR A 461 41.87 -20.24 34.71
N ARG A 462 41.63 -18.98 35.10
CA ARG A 462 42.71 -18.05 35.46
C ARG A 462 43.41 -18.47 36.76
N GLN A 463 42.65 -18.91 37.76
CA GLN A 463 43.20 -19.42 39.02
C GLN A 463 44.04 -20.68 38.79
N SER A 464 43.61 -21.59 37.91
CA SER A 464 44.39 -22.79 37.58
C SER A 464 45.69 -22.43 36.88
N LEU A 465 45.65 -21.53 35.89
CA LEU A 465 46.84 -21.02 35.21
C LEU A 465 47.80 -20.33 36.18
N GLU A 466 47.31 -19.43 37.04
CA GLU A 466 48.16 -18.73 38.03
C GLU A 466 48.83 -19.72 38.99
N LYS A 467 48.08 -20.75 39.45
CA LYS A 467 48.61 -21.82 40.29
C LYS A 467 49.68 -22.65 39.56
N GLU A 468 49.45 -23.01 38.31
CA GLU A 468 50.42 -23.72 37.47
C GLU A 468 51.68 -22.88 37.19
N THR A 469 51.52 -21.58 36.90
CA THR A 469 52.67 -20.66 36.73
C THR A 469 53.46 -20.48 38.01
N ALA A 470 52.81 -20.38 39.16
CA ALA A 470 53.51 -20.26 40.45
C ALA A 470 54.33 -21.53 40.77
N VAL A 471 53.81 -22.72 40.45
CA VAL A 471 54.56 -23.98 40.57
C VAL A 471 55.75 -24.01 39.59
N ALA A 472 55.55 -23.54 38.35
CA ALA A 472 56.62 -23.45 37.36
C ALA A 472 57.72 -22.45 37.75
N ASP A 473 57.36 -21.30 38.33
CA ASP A 473 58.31 -20.30 38.82
C ASP A 473 59.11 -20.82 40.02
N ILE A 474 58.47 -21.49 40.97
CA ILE A 474 59.16 -22.19 42.07
C ILE A 474 60.13 -23.24 41.51
N GLN A 475 59.71 -24.01 40.50
CA GLN A 475 60.57 -25.01 39.86
C GLN A 475 61.77 -24.36 39.15
N LYS A 476 61.56 -23.20 38.50
CA LYS A 476 62.63 -22.41 37.87
C LYS A 476 63.63 -21.92 38.92
N GLU A 477 63.16 -21.42 40.06
CA GLU A 477 64.04 -21.00 41.16
C GLU A 477 64.86 -22.18 41.72
N ILE A 478 64.24 -23.34 41.96
CA ILE A 478 64.94 -24.56 42.41
C ILE A 478 66.04 -24.95 41.43
N VAL A 479 65.75 -24.96 40.12
CA VAL A 479 66.74 -25.31 39.09
C VAL A 479 67.87 -24.27 39.02
N THR A 480 67.59 -22.97 39.18
CA THR A 480 68.64 -21.94 39.23
C THR A 480 69.53 -22.07 40.46
N ALA A 481 68.99 -22.46 41.62
CA ALA A 481 69.76 -22.68 42.83
C ALA A 481 70.71 -23.90 42.68
N ASP A 482 70.21 -25.02 42.15
CA ASP A 482 71.01 -26.22 41.89
C ASP A 482 72.11 -25.96 40.86
N GLN A 483 71.79 -25.27 39.76
CA GLN A 483 72.80 -24.88 38.77
C GLN A 483 73.83 -23.90 39.34
N GLY A 484 73.42 -22.99 40.23
CA GLY A 484 74.32 -22.07 40.91
C GLY A 484 75.40 -22.80 41.72
N VAL A 485 75.03 -23.85 42.47
CA VAL A 485 75.98 -24.69 43.20
C VAL A 485 76.94 -25.40 42.24
N LEU A 486 76.41 -25.96 41.14
CA LEU A 486 77.24 -26.65 40.14
C LEU A 486 78.23 -25.72 39.43
N ILE A 487 77.82 -24.48 39.12
CA ILE A 487 78.69 -23.45 38.54
C ILE A 487 79.78 -23.08 39.53
N ALA A 488 79.45 -22.88 40.81
CA ALA A 488 80.44 -22.56 41.85
C ALA A 488 81.50 -23.66 42.01
N GLU A 489 81.10 -24.93 42.02
CA GLU A 489 82.04 -26.07 42.04
C GLU A 489 82.92 -26.12 40.79
N ARG A 490 82.34 -25.88 39.60
CA ARG A 490 83.07 -25.88 38.34
C ARG A 490 84.06 -24.71 38.25
N VAL A 491 83.69 -23.53 38.76
CA VAL A 491 84.58 -22.37 38.87
C VAL A 491 85.70 -22.65 39.85
N ALA A 492 85.42 -23.27 41.01
CA ALA A 492 86.45 -23.68 41.96
C ALA A 492 87.43 -24.71 41.36
N ALA A 493 86.93 -25.72 40.65
CA ALA A 493 87.76 -26.71 39.97
C ALA A 493 88.60 -26.10 38.83
N ALA A 494 88.04 -25.14 38.09
CA ALA A 494 88.77 -24.39 37.06
C ALA A 494 89.88 -23.52 37.66
N ALA A 495 89.63 -22.88 38.80
CA ALA A 495 90.64 -22.11 39.52
C ALA A 495 91.81 -22.99 40.00
N VAL A 496 91.53 -24.18 40.56
CA VAL A 496 92.57 -25.15 40.96
C VAL A 496 93.40 -25.62 39.76
N LYS A 497 92.76 -25.94 38.63
CA LYS A 497 93.48 -26.31 37.39
C LYS A 497 94.33 -25.17 36.85
N LYS A 498 93.83 -23.93 36.90
CA LYS A 498 94.57 -22.74 36.46
C LYS A 498 95.81 -22.50 37.34
N ALA A 499 95.67 -22.61 38.67
CA ALA A 499 96.78 -22.48 39.60
C ALA A 499 97.86 -23.56 39.37
N ASN A 500 97.45 -24.81 39.12
CA ASN A 500 98.39 -25.89 38.79
C ASN A 500 99.11 -25.66 37.45
N GLY A 501 98.40 -25.15 36.43
CA GLY A 501 99.00 -24.80 35.14
C GLY A 501 100.01 -23.65 35.23
N GLU A 502 99.74 -22.64 36.09
CA GLU A 502 100.66 -21.54 36.36
C GLU A 502 101.91 -22.01 37.14
N ALA A 503 101.77 -22.94 38.08
CA ALA A 503 102.88 -23.55 38.79
C ALA A 503 103.81 -24.35 37.84
N GLU A 504 103.23 -25.18 36.96
CA GLU A 504 103.99 -25.94 35.95
C GLU A 504 104.70 -25.01 34.94
N LYS A 505 104.02 -23.95 34.47
CA LYS A 505 104.63 -22.94 33.58
C LYS A 505 105.85 -22.30 34.22
N THR A 506 105.75 -21.93 35.50
CA THR A 506 106.85 -21.29 36.24
C THR A 506 108.02 -22.25 36.43
N ARG A 507 107.74 -23.54 36.68
CA ARG A 507 108.76 -24.59 36.80
C ARG A 507 109.49 -24.85 35.48
N LEU A 508 108.76 -24.86 34.35
CA LEU A 508 109.33 -25.01 33.03
C LEU A 508 110.23 -23.82 32.65
N LEU A 509 109.77 -22.59 32.92
CA LEU A 509 110.55 -21.37 32.68
C LEU A 509 111.84 -21.35 33.51
N ALA A 510 111.80 -21.78 34.78
CA ALA A 510 113.00 -21.88 35.61
C ALA A 510 114.02 -22.88 35.06
N LYS A 511 113.56 -24.02 34.52
CA LYS A 511 114.44 -25.00 33.84
C LYS A 511 115.05 -24.44 32.55
N ALA A 512 114.24 -23.81 31.70
CA ALA A 512 114.70 -23.22 30.44
C ALA A 512 115.74 -22.11 30.68
N ASN A 513 115.53 -21.26 31.70
CA ASN A 513 116.51 -20.24 32.08
C ASN A 513 117.82 -20.85 32.61
N ALA A 514 117.75 -21.97 33.35
CA ALA A 514 118.95 -22.66 33.81
C ALA A 514 119.77 -23.26 32.65
N GLU A 515 119.11 -23.84 31.64
CA GLU A 515 119.77 -24.32 30.42
C GLU A 515 120.32 -23.18 29.56
N GLN A 516 119.61 -22.07 29.44
CA GLN A 516 120.09 -20.90 28.71
C GLN A 516 121.36 -20.32 29.36
N ILE A 517 121.38 -20.20 30.69
CA ILE A 517 122.55 -19.69 31.43
C ILE A 517 123.73 -20.67 31.30
N SER A 518 123.50 -21.99 31.31
CA SER A 518 124.59 -22.96 31.14
C SER A 518 125.18 -22.96 29.72
N LEU A 519 124.34 -22.84 28.68
CA LEU A 519 124.77 -22.72 27.29
C LEU A 519 125.57 -21.44 27.05
N ILE A 520 125.11 -20.30 27.59
CA ILE A 520 125.85 -19.02 27.50
C ILE A 520 127.19 -19.14 28.26
N GLY A 521 127.19 -19.70 29.47
CA GLY A 521 128.41 -19.90 30.25
C GLY A 521 129.44 -20.78 29.54
N ASN A 522 128.98 -21.84 28.86
CA ASN A 522 129.86 -22.69 28.05
C ASN A 522 130.39 -21.96 26.80
N ALA A 523 129.55 -21.18 26.11
CA ALA A 523 129.97 -20.40 24.94
C ALA A 523 130.97 -19.29 25.31
N GLU A 524 130.80 -18.64 26.47
CA GLU A 524 131.78 -17.67 26.99
C GLU A 524 133.08 -18.35 27.39
N ALA A 525 133.02 -19.53 28.01
CA ALA A 525 134.22 -20.31 28.33
C ALA A 525 135.00 -20.71 27.07
N GLU A 526 134.33 -21.16 26.01
CA GLU A 526 134.96 -21.47 24.72
C GLU A 526 135.55 -20.24 24.05
N LYS A 527 134.83 -19.11 24.05
CA LYS A 527 135.33 -17.83 23.50
C LYS A 527 136.59 -17.37 24.23
N ILE A 528 136.61 -17.43 25.56
CA ILE A 528 137.77 -17.05 26.38
C ILE A 528 138.94 -18.01 26.13
N LEU A 529 138.69 -19.32 26.04
CA LEU A 529 139.73 -20.30 25.70
C LEU A 529 140.32 -20.08 24.31
N ALA A 530 139.50 -19.75 23.31
CA ALA A 530 139.97 -19.45 21.95
C ALA A 530 140.84 -18.18 21.91
N ILE A 531 140.41 -17.10 22.57
CA ILE A 531 141.20 -15.87 22.71
C ILE A 531 142.51 -16.16 23.47
N GLY A 532 142.45 -16.96 24.54
CA GLY A 532 143.63 -17.39 25.29
C GLY A 532 144.64 -18.17 24.45
N LYS A 533 144.16 -19.11 23.63
CA LYS A 533 145.01 -19.86 22.69
C LYS A 533 145.62 -18.96 21.61
N SER A 534 144.83 -18.09 20.98
CA SER A 534 145.36 -17.15 19.97
C SER A 534 146.36 -16.16 20.56
N ASN A 535 146.12 -15.65 21.77
CA ASN A 535 147.10 -14.79 22.45
C ASN A 535 148.37 -15.56 22.80
N ALA A 536 148.26 -16.80 23.28
CA ALA A 536 149.42 -17.64 23.55
C ALA A 536 150.23 -17.95 22.27
N GLU A 537 149.56 -18.25 21.15
CA GLU A 537 150.21 -18.43 19.84
C GLU A 537 150.85 -17.13 19.34
N ALA A 538 150.17 -15.99 19.46
CA ALA A 538 150.72 -14.68 19.11
C ALA A 538 151.95 -14.34 19.95
N TYR A 539 151.91 -14.63 21.26
CA TYR A 539 153.07 -14.48 22.14
C TYR A 539 154.21 -15.41 21.75
N LYS A 540 153.92 -16.67 21.42
CA LYS A 540 154.95 -17.62 20.98
C LYS A 540 155.63 -17.18 19.68
N LEU A 541 154.85 -16.77 18.68
CA LEU A 541 155.35 -16.19 17.42
C LEU A 541 156.16 -14.89 17.65
N SER A 542 155.73 -14.05 18.59
CA SER A 542 156.44 -12.80 18.92
C SER A 542 157.79 -13.09 19.58
N VAL A 543 157.87 -14.10 20.45
CA VAL A 543 159.11 -14.55 21.07
C VAL A 543 160.05 -15.16 20.03
N ASP A 544 159.54 -16.01 19.14
CA ASP A 544 160.34 -16.61 18.04
C ASP A 544 160.90 -15.56 17.07
N ALA A 545 160.20 -14.44 16.84
CA ALA A 545 160.62 -13.39 15.92
C ALA A 545 161.59 -12.34 16.53
N MET A 546 161.50 -12.04 17.84
CA MET A 546 162.24 -10.94 18.47
C MET A 546 163.36 -11.36 19.45
N GLY A 547 163.37 -12.62 19.91
CA GLY A 547 164.29 -13.11 20.94
C GLY A 547 163.84 -12.79 22.37
N GLU A 548 164.15 -13.70 23.31
CA GLU A 548 163.57 -13.77 24.67
C GLU A 548 163.84 -12.53 25.54
N ASP A 549 165.05 -11.96 25.45
CA ASP A 549 165.44 -10.78 26.24
C ASP A 549 164.79 -9.47 25.77
N ASN A 550 164.60 -9.31 24.45
CA ASN A 550 164.04 -8.08 23.86
C ASN A 550 162.52 -7.99 24.05
N PHE A 551 161.81 -9.12 23.98
CA PHE A 551 160.35 -9.16 24.17
C PHE A 551 159.94 -8.78 25.60
N THR A 552 160.74 -9.19 26.60
CA THR A 552 160.50 -8.89 28.02
C THR A 552 160.57 -7.38 28.30
N GLN A 553 161.58 -6.69 27.76
CA GLN A 553 161.70 -5.23 27.91
C GLN A 553 160.55 -4.48 27.22
N LEU A 554 160.16 -4.90 26.01
CA LEU A 554 159.04 -4.31 25.29
C LEU A 554 157.74 -4.44 26.07
N LYS A 555 157.46 -5.63 26.63
CA LYS A 555 156.21 -5.87 27.35
C LYS A 555 156.16 -5.14 28.70
N VAL A 556 157.30 -5.01 29.39
CA VAL A 556 157.41 -4.15 30.58
C VAL A 556 157.09 -2.71 30.22
N MET A 557 157.69 -2.18 29.15
CA MET A 557 157.43 -0.82 28.65
C MET A 557 155.96 -0.62 28.26
N GLU A 558 155.36 -1.59 27.56
CA GLU A 558 153.97 -1.55 27.10
C GLU A 558 152.97 -1.65 28.27
N SER A 559 153.26 -2.44 29.31
CA SER A 559 152.41 -2.52 30.50
C SER A 559 152.43 -1.23 31.32
N ILE A 560 153.58 -0.54 31.37
CA ILE A 560 153.70 0.79 32.00
C ILE A 560 152.90 1.82 31.18
N ALA A 561 152.91 1.72 29.84
CA ALA A 561 152.15 2.61 28.96
C ALA A 561 150.63 2.40 29.05
N ASN A 562 150.15 1.14 29.05
CA ASN A 562 148.72 0.84 29.02
C ASN A 562 148.00 1.06 30.37
N GLN A 563 148.71 1.08 31.51
CA GLN A 563 148.08 1.32 32.82
C GLN A 563 147.90 2.80 33.19
N ASN A 564 148.28 3.76 32.33
CA ASN A 564 148.00 5.19 32.48
C ASN A 564 148.18 5.71 33.94
N VAL A 565 149.27 5.29 34.60
CA VAL A 565 149.52 5.54 36.02
C VAL A 565 149.92 7.01 36.21
N LYS A 566 149.00 7.77 36.81
CA LYS A 566 149.12 9.21 37.08
C LYS A 566 149.95 9.44 38.36
N ILE A 567 151.17 9.95 38.23
CA ILE A 567 152.07 10.31 39.36
C ILE A 567 152.01 11.82 39.58
N MET A 568 151.20 12.28 40.54
CA MET A 568 151.36 13.53 41.32
C MET A 568 150.23 13.58 42.38
N PRO A 569 150.52 13.85 43.67
CA PRO A 569 149.50 14.02 44.70
C PRO A 569 149.11 15.50 44.83
N ASP A 570 147.81 15.77 44.90
CA ASP A 570 147.31 17.07 45.37
C ASP A 570 146.14 16.89 46.32
N ILE A 571 146.07 17.88 47.20
CA ILE A 571 145.60 17.83 48.57
C ILE A 571 144.39 18.78 48.70
N LEU A 572 143.48 18.44 49.61
CA LEU A 572 142.54 19.31 50.36
C LEU A 572 141.29 19.94 49.68
N ILE A 573 140.19 19.76 50.41
CA ILE A 573 139.20 20.77 50.87
C ILE A 573 137.79 20.81 50.24
N GLY A 574 136.80 20.66 51.15
CA GLY A 574 135.39 21.05 51.03
C GLY A 574 134.46 19.85 50.83
N GLY A 575 133.57 19.44 51.73
CA GLY A 575 133.07 19.99 52.99
C GLY A 575 131.59 19.57 53.14
N GLY A 576 131.28 18.75 54.17
CA GLY A 576 129.93 18.37 54.60
C GLY A 576 129.34 17.15 53.86
N ASP A 577 128.65 16.20 54.49
CA ASP A 577 128.31 15.97 55.89
C ASP A 577 127.90 14.48 56.03
N SER A 578 128.21 13.93 57.19
CA SER A 578 127.60 12.75 57.83
C SER A 578 127.80 11.33 57.25
N ALA A 579 128.82 10.71 57.86
CA ALA A 579 128.74 9.43 58.57
C ALA A 579 128.99 8.12 57.81
N ASN A 580 130.27 7.94 57.48
CA ASN A 580 131.13 6.86 58.00
C ASN A 580 130.92 5.40 57.53
N GLY A 581 131.97 4.90 56.86
CA GLY A 581 132.20 3.48 56.61
C GLY A 581 133.67 3.22 56.27
N GLY A 582 134.57 3.49 57.22
CA GLY A 582 136.02 3.26 57.15
C GLY A 582 136.44 1.81 56.92
N ILE A 583 136.26 1.31 55.71
CA ILE A 583 136.66 -0.04 55.26
C ILE A 583 137.71 0.03 54.12
N SER A 584 137.93 1.20 53.53
CA SER A 584 138.84 1.37 52.38
C SER A 584 140.34 1.36 52.74
N GLY A 585 140.72 1.68 53.98
CA GLY A 585 142.11 1.54 54.46
C GLY A 585 142.54 0.10 54.78
N LEU A 586 141.57 -0.79 55.04
CA LEU A 586 141.83 -2.20 55.36
C LEU A 586 142.02 -3.06 54.09
N LEU A 587 141.49 -2.63 52.95
CA LEU A 587 141.69 -3.33 51.68
C LEU A 587 143.13 -3.18 51.14
N GLY A 588 143.78 -2.03 51.41
CA GLY A 588 145.16 -1.74 51.00
C GLY A 588 146.22 -2.52 51.78
N LEU A 589 145.98 -2.82 53.06
CA LEU A 589 146.85 -3.67 53.87
C LEU A 589 146.63 -5.17 53.58
N LYS A 590 145.39 -5.59 53.28
CA LYS A 590 145.06 -6.99 52.99
C LYS A 590 145.60 -7.49 51.64
N LEU A 591 145.83 -6.58 50.68
CA LEU A 591 146.53 -6.86 49.42
C LEU A 591 148.05 -6.99 49.61
N LEU A 592 148.63 -6.28 50.59
CA LEU A 592 150.03 -6.49 51.00
C LEU A 592 150.18 -7.80 51.79
N GLU A 593 149.18 -8.17 52.59
CA GLU A 593 149.18 -9.39 53.42
C GLU A 593 149.07 -10.69 52.59
N GLN A 594 148.41 -10.66 51.43
CA GLN A 594 148.35 -11.82 50.52
C GLN A 594 149.65 -12.11 49.75
N ILE A 595 150.63 -11.20 49.82
CA ILE A 595 151.92 -11.34 49.14
C ILE A 595 152.99 -12.00 50.04
N ASP A 596 152.78 -12.16 51.36
CA ASP A 596 153.85 -12.59 52.29
C ASP A 596 153.51 -13.75 53.29
N ALA A 597 152.38 -14.48 53.18
CA ALA A 597 152.07 -15.54 54.16
C ALA A 597 151.59 -16.89 53.60
N LYS A 598 152.35 -17.93 53.98
CA LYS A 598 152.18 -19.38 53.81
C LYS A 598 150.97 -19.99 54.55
N LYS A 599 150.20 -20.86 53.85
CA LYS A 599 149.60 -22.17 54.26
C LYS A 599 148.59 -22.20 55.46
N PRO A 600 147.83 -23.30 55.76
CA PRO A 600 147.76 -24.65 55.15
C PRO A 600 146.33 -25.23 54.92
N VAL A 601 146.34 -26.39 54.24
CA VAL A 601 145.32 -27.44 54.10
C VAL A 601 144.90 -28.09 55.44
N LYS A 602 143.62 -28.46 55.59
CA LYS A 602 143.05 -29.59 56.40
C LYS A 602 141.53 -29.66 56.14
N LYS A 603 140.83 -30.80 56.10
CA LYS A 603 141.19 -32.22 56.06
C LYS A 603 139.92 -32.98 55.68
N VAL A 604 140.10 -34.04 54.91
CA VAL A 604 139.15 -35.10 54.60
C VAL A 604 138.72 -35.83 55.87
N GLU A 605 137.45 -36.21 55.99
CA GLU A 605 137.11 -37.57 56.44
C GLU A 605 135.77 -38.06 55.88
N LYS A 606 135.88 -39.15 55.10
CA LYS A 606 134.80 -40.01 54.61
C LYS A 606 134.32 -40.91 55.75
N ARG A 607 133.06 -41.36 55.71
CA ARG A 607 132.71 -42.75 56.01
C ARG A 607 131.81 -43.29 54.90
N ASN A 608 132.47 -43.96 53.96
CA ASN A 608 131.96 -45.08 53.17
C ASN A 608 131.72 -46.28 54.11
N PHE A 609 130.88 -47.26 53.78
CA PHE A 609 131.15 -48.58 53.16
C PHE A 609 129.79 -49.32 53.30
N ASP A 610 129.21 -50.10 52.40
CA ASP A 610 129.68 -50.99 51.32
C ASP A 610 128.51 -51.29 50.37
N ASP A 611 128.68 -51.41 49.04
CA ASP A 611 129.15 -52.60 48.27
C ASP A 611 128.03 -53.66 48.19
N THR A 612 127.56 -54.18 47.05
CA THR A 612 128.23 -54.66 45.83
C THR A 612 127.23 -54.86 44.67
N THR A 613 127.61 -54.40 43.48
CA THR A 613 127.58 -55.05 42.13
C THR A 613 126.40 -55.90 41.63
N GLN A 614 125.99 -55.60 40.38
CA GLN A 614 125.81 -56.47 39.19
C GLN A 614 124.78 -55.76 38.28
N ASP A 615 125.02 -55.31 37.06
CA ASP A 615 126.12 -55.35 36.08
C ASP A 615 126.13 -54.05 35.25
#